data_AF-A0A537WH01-F1
#
_entry.id   AF-A0A537WH01-F1
#
_cell.length_a   1.000
_cell.length_b   1.000
_cell.length_c   1.000
_cell.angle_alpha   90.00
_cell.angle_beta   90.00
_cell.angle_gamma   90.00
#
_symmetry.space_group_name_H-M   'P 1'
#
loop_
_entity.id
_entity.type
_entity.pdbx_description
1 polymer ?
#
loop_
_entity_poly.entity_id
_entity_poly.type
_entity_poly.pdbx_seq_one_letter_code
_entity_poly.pdbx_strand_id
1 'polypeptide(L)' 'MDTFVRCGSLFTGSEDEPQPGGMLVFDLDGRLSYVGAAAGAPRRAKADRLIDHSGHFVMPGM' A
#
# COMPACT_ATOMS: atom_id res chain seq x y z
N MET A 1 -11.26 7.55 7.62
CA MET A 1 -9.88 8.07 7.66
C MET A 1 -9.03 6.89 7.35
N ASP A 2 -8.67 6.79 6.09
CA ASP A 2 -8.03 5.60 5.58
C ASP A 2 -6.52 5.79 5.72
N THR A 3 -5.79 4.68 5.84
CA THR A 3 -4.33 4.72 5.94
C THR A 3 -3.73 4.25 4.63
N PHE A 4 -3.06 5.17 3.98
CA PHE A 4 -2.34 4.97 2.73
C PHE A 4 -0.88 4.65 3.06
N VAL A 5 -0.35 3.54 2.56
CA VAL A 5 1.05 3.14 2.73
C VAL A 5 1.70 3.09 1.37
N ARG A 6 2.64 4.00 1.12
CA ARG A 6 3.43 4.01 -0.12
C ARG A 6 4.64 3.11 0.08
N CYS A 7 4.86 2.17 -0.82
CA CYS A 7 5.93 1.18 -0.75
C CYS A 7 6.94 1.43 -1.88
N GLY A 8 8.23 1.24 -1.60
CA GLY A 8 9.27 1.26 -2.64
C GLY A 8 9.14 0.04 -3.54
N SER A 9 9.00 -1.11 -2.91
CA SER A 9 8.71 -2.38 -3.55
C SER A 9 7.67 -3.12 -2.71
N LEU A 10 6.65 -3.67 -3.36
CA LEU A 10 5.56 -4.39 -2.72
C LEU A 10 5.54 -5.83 -3.22
N PHE A 11 5.66 -6.77 -2.28
CA PHE A 11 5.43 -8.18 -2.55
C PHE A 11 4.04 -8.55 -2.05
N THR A 12 3.17 -9.03 -2.92
CA THR A 12 1.79 -9.39 -2.57
C THR A 12 1.61 -10.88 -2.30
N GLY A 13 2.63 -11.70 -2.58
CA GLY A 13 2.56 -13.16 -2.55
C GLY A 13 1.67 -13.78 -3.64
N SER A 14 1.06 -12.96 -4.50
CA SER A 14 0.29 -13.42 -5.67
C SER A 14 1.14 -13.46 -6.95
N GLU A 15 2.19 -12.64 -7.02
CA GLU A 15 3.17 -12.62 -8.10
C GLU A 15 4.52 -13.11 -7.56
N ASP A 16 5.31 -13.76 -8.42
CA ASP A 16 6.67 -14.22 -8.09
C ASP A 16 7.66 -13.06 -7.94
N GLU A 17 7.34 -11.87 -8.46
CA GLU A 17 8.20 -10.70 -8.43
C GLU A 17 7.57 -9.54 -7.63
N PRO A 18 8.38 -8.83 -6.83
CA PRO A 18 7.90 -7.64 -6.12
C PRO A 18 7.70 -6.46 -7.08
N GLN A 19 6.56 -5.80 -6.98
CA GLN A 19 6.19 -4.69 -7.84
C GLN A 19 6.78 -3.36 -7.31
N PRO A 20 7.52 -2.59 -8.13
CA PRO A 20 8.04 -1.29 -7.72
C PRO A 20 6.92 -0.24 -7.63
N GLY A 21 6.99 0.63 -6.62
CA GLY A 21 6.03 1.72 -6.45
C GLY A 21 4.62 1.28 -6.04
N GLY A 22 4.54 0.29 -5.15
CA GLY A 22 3.29 -0.23 -4.62
C GLY A 22 2.60 0.71 -3.61
N MET A 23 1.31 0.49 -3.42
CA MET A 23 0.44 1.21 -2.52
C MET A 23 -0.47 0.23 -1.79
N LEU A 24 -0.58 0.39 -0.48
CA LEU A 24 -1.57 -0.28 0.35
C LEU A 24 -2.54 0.76 0.88
N VAL A 25 -3.82 0.43 0.93
CA VAL A 25 -4.83 1.25 1.57
C VAL A 25 -5.53 0.39 2.60
N PHE A 26 -5.57 0.89 3.83
CA PHE A 26 -6.30 0.31 4.94
C PHE A 26 -7.52 1.17 5.22
N ASP A 27 -8.67 0.54 5.40
CA ASP A 27 -9.88 1.20 5.89
C ASP A 27 -9.80 1.51 7.40
N LEU A 28 -10.88 2.08 7.91
CA LEU A 28 -11.03 2.42 9.33
C LEU A 28 -10.99 1.20 10.27
N ASP A 29 -11.34 0.02 9.77
CA ASP A 29 -11.35 -1.23 10.53
C ASP A 29 -9.98 -1.95 10.48
N GLY A 30 -8.99 -1.33 9.83
CA GLY A 30 -7.66 -1.89 9.65
C GLY A 30 -7.60 -3.01 8.60
N ARG A 31 -8.62 -3.13 7.74
CA ARG A 31 -8.64 -4.10 6.64
C ARG A 31 -8.06 -3.47 5.37
N LEU A 32 -7.41 -4.31 4.57
CA LEU A 32 -6.89 -3.91 3.27
C LEU A 32 -8.06 -3.67 2.30
N SER A 33 -8.25 -2.41 1.91
CA SER A 33 -9.22 -2.00 0.90
C SER A 33 -8.59 -1.91 -0.49
N TYR A 34 -7.26 -1.75 -0.58
CA TYR A 34 -6.52 -1.76 -1.85
C TYR A 34 -5.07 -2.24 -1.66
N VAL A 35 -4.60 -3.03 -2.63
CA VAL A 35 -3.21 -3.51 -2.73
C VAL A 35 -2.82 -3.52 -4.20
N GLY A 36 -1.75 -2.79 -4.56
CA GLY A 36 -1.22 -2.81 -5.92
C GLY A 36 -0.45 -1.55 -6.28
N ALA A 37 -0.28 -1.28 -7.58
CA ALA A 37 0.43 -0.09 -8.05
C ALA A 37 -0.22 1.21 -7.56
N ALA A 38 0.60 2.22 -7.22
CA ALA A 38 0.09 3.51 -6.75
C ALA A 38 -0.79 4.24 -7.79
N ALA A 39 -0.61 3.97 -9.08
CA ALA A 39 -1.44 4.56 -10.14
C ALA A 39 -2.90 4.08 -10.12
N GLY A 40 -3.17 2.87 -9.61
CA GLY A 40 -4.53 2.33 -9.48
C GLY A 40 -5.17 2.61 -8.12
N ALA A 41 -4.44 3.23 -7.19
CA ALA A 41 -4.92 3.46 -5.84
C ALA A 41 -6.03 4.53 -5.82
N PRO A 42 -7.02 4.40 -4.90
CA PRO A 42 -8.03 5.42 -4.72
C PRO A 42 -7.41 6.78 -4.34
N ARG A 43 -8.10 7.86 -4.69
CA ARG A 43 -7.57 9.22 -4.47
C ARG A 43 -7.64 9.56 -2.97
N ARG A 44 -6.49 9.78 -2.36
CA ARG A 44 -6.35 10.16 -0.95
C ARG A 44 -7.10 11.47 -0.64
N ALA A 45 -7.93 11.48 0.40
CA ALA A 45 -8.52 12.69 0.96
C ALA A 45 -7.56 13.39 1.94
N LYS A 46 -7.78 14.68 2.22
CA LYS A 46 -6.88 15.48 3.07
C LYS A 46 -6.80 14.96 4.52
N ALA A 47 -7.83 14.28 4.99
CA ALA A 47 -7.90 13.71 6.33
C ALA A 47 -7.22 12.34 6.44
N ASP A 48 -6.87 11.70 5.32
CA ASP A 48 -6.30 10.35 5.32
C ASP A 48 -4.82 10.36 5.69
N ARG A 49 -4.42 9.30 6.39
CA ARG A 49 -3.04 9.13 6.85
C ARG A 49 -2.20 8.61 5.70
N LEU A 50 -0.98 9.15 5.54
CA LEU A 50 0.02 8.60 4.64
C LEU A 50 1.23 8.14 5.43
N ILE A 51 1.64 6.90 5.20
CA ILE A 51 2.87 6.31 5.70
C ILE A 51 3.78 6.12 4.49
N ASP A 52 4.97 6.71 4.53
CA ASP A 52 5.91 6.65 3.42
C ASP A 52 7.01 5.63 3.69
N HIS A 53 6.93 4.51 2.98
CA HIS A 53 7.94 3.46 2.90
C HIS A 53 8.48 3.35 1.46
N SER A 54 8.50 4.44 0.70
CA SER A 54 9.02 4.48 -0.68
C SER A 54 10.48 4.04 -0.82
N GLY A 55 11.27 4.05 0.26
CA GLY A 55 12.62 3.51 0.31
C GLY A 55 12.72 2.06 0.79
N HIS A 56 11.59 1.41 1.11
CA HIS A 56 11.58 0.10 1.77
C HIS A 56 10.77 -0.94 1.00
N PHE A 57 11.13 -2.19 1.28
CA PHE A 57 10.44 -3.39 0.82
C PHE A 57 9.33 -3.76 1.80
N VAL A 58 8.11 -3.96 1.31
CA VAL A 58 6.94 -4.33 2.11
C VAL A 58 6.44 -5.71 1.71
N MET A 59 6.22 -6.56 2.72
CA MET A 59 5.72 -7.93 2.59
C MET A 59 4.53 -8.17 3.52
N PRO A 60 3.70 -9.19 3.24
CA PRO A 60 2.75 -9.72 4.20
C PRO A 60 3.48 -10.20 5.46
N GLY A 61 2.84 -10.08 6.62
CA GLY A 61 3.35 -10.70 7.83
C GLY A 61 3.44 -12.22 7.65
N MET A 62 4.55 -12.81 8.07
CA MET A 62 4.78 -14.26 8.04
C MET A 62 4.01 -14.97 9.15
#